data_AF-A0A1H8ZMR6-F1
#
_entry.id   AF-A0A1H8ZMR6-F1
#
_cell.length_a   1.000
_cell.length_b   1.000
_cell.length_c   1.000
_cell.angle_alpha   90.00
_cell.angle_beta   90.00
_cell.angle_gamma   90.00
#
_symmetry.space_group_name_H-M   'P 1'
#
loop_
_entity.id
_entity.type
_entity.pdbx_description
1 polymer ?
#
loop_
_entity_poly.entity_id
_entity_poly.type
_entity_poly.pdbx_seq_one_letter_code
_entity_poly.pdbx_strand_id
1 'polypeptide(L)' 'MAMANEDGNRRQAIATAITAELERQGKHGIDVDALAEAVELALDPAPPASEGKRPGELNATNDD' A
#
# COMPACT_ATOMS: atom_id res chain seq x y z
N MET A 1 -4.70 24.54 2.79
CA MET A 1 -5.06 23.49 3.78
C MET A 1 -4.86 22.06 3.25
N ALA A 2 -4.10 21.82 2.17
CA ALA A 2 -3.89 20.47 1.62
C ALA A 2 -2.75 19.69 2.30
N MET A 3 -1.63 20.36 2.60
CA MET A 3 -0.41 19.71 3.14
C MET A 3 -0.60 19.10 4.54
N ALA A 4 -1.37 19.74 5.42
CA ALA A 4 -1.62 19.22 6.77
C ALA A 4 -2.41 17.89 6.78
N ASN A 5 -3.18 17.62 5.73
CA ASN A 5 -3.95 16.37 5.59
C ASN A 5 -3.09 15.23 5.05
N GLU A 6 -2.15 15.53 4.13
CA GLU A 6 -1.16 14.57 3.64
C GLU A 6 -0.21 14.10 4.75
N ASP A 7 0.26 15.03 5.60
CA ASP A 7 1.15 14.70 6.72
C ASP A 7 0.46 13.80 7.76
N GLY A 8 -0.82 14.05 8.04
CA GLY A 8 -1.65 13.21 8.91
C GLY A 8 -1.83 11.80 8.36
N ASN A 9 -2.10 11.69 7.05
CA ASN A 9 -2.28 10.42 6.36
C ASN A 9 -0.97 9.62 6.31
N ARG A 10 0.15 10.29 6.06
CA ARG A 10 1.50 9.69 6.02
C ARG A 10 1.89 9.10 7.37
N ARG A 11 1.70 9.87 8.46
CA ARG A 11 2.02 9.38 9.82
C ARG A 11 1.19 8.15 10.19
N GLN A 12 -0.10 8.14 9.81
CA GLN A 12 -0.98 7.01 10.05
C GLN A 12 -0.56 5.77 9.25
N ALA A 13 -0.21 5.91 7.97
CA ALA A 13 0.29 4.81 7.14
C ALA A 13 1.56 4.18 7.72
N ILE A 14 2.52 4.99 8.16
CA ILE A 14 3.75 4.52 8.81
C ILE A 14 3.42 3.77 10.10
N ALA A 15 2.53 4.32 10.94
CA ALA A 15 2.15 3.67 12.20
C ALA A 15 1.47 2.30 11.96
N THR A 16 0.62 2.21 10.94
CA THR A 16 -0.01 0.94 10.53
C THR A 16 1.03 -0.07 10.04
N ALA A 17 1.97 0.33 9.19
CA ALA A 17 3.02 -0.54 8.69
C ALA A 17 3.93 -1.07 9.82
N ILE A 18 4.37 -0.19 10.73
CA ILE A 18 5.16 -0.57 11.90
C ILE A 18 4.40 -1.56 12.79
N THR A 19 3.11 -1.30 13.04
CA THR A 19 2.30 -2.19 13.88
C THR A 19 2.19 -3.59 13.27
N ALA A 20 1.84 -3.67 11.98
CA ALA A 20 1.74 -4.94 11.27
C ALA A 20 3.07 -5.70 11.26
N GLU A 21 4.19 -4.99 11.11
CA GLU A 21 5.52 -5.61 11.09
C GLU A 21 5.91 -6.16 12.46
N LEU A 22 5.68 -5.40 13.53
CA LEU A 22 5.95 -5.86 14.90
C LEU A 22 5.09 -7.08 15.26
N GLU A 23 3.83 -7.11 14.80
CA GLU A 23 2.94 -8.26 14.97
C GLU A 23 3.46 -9.49 14.21
N ARG A 24 3.98 -9.30 12.98
CA ARG A 24 4.57 -10.37 12.16
C ARG A 24 5.83 -10.97 12.80
N GLN A 25 6.72 -10.13 13.33
CA GLN A 25 8.00 -10.57 13.90
C GLN A 25 7.85 -11.25 15.26
N GLY A 26 6.79 -10.93 16.01
CA GLY A 26 6.51 -11.56 17.30
C GLY A 26 7.58 -11.25 18.35
N LYS A 27 7.88 -12.23 19.23
CA LYS A 27 8.74 -12.02 20.42
C LYS A 27 10.21 -12.41 20.24
N HIS A 28 10.62 -12.79 19.02
CA HIS A 28 11.95 -13.35 18.76
C HIS A 28 13.05 -12.28 18.57
N GLY A 29 12.68 -11.01 18.65
CA GLY A 29 13.55 -9.87 18.37
C GLY A 29 12.97 -9.04 17.23
N ILE A 30 13.44 -7.81 17.10
CA ILE A 30 13.05 -6.94 15.98
C ILE A 30 14.10 -7.08 14.88
N ASP A 31 13.67 -7.50 13.69
CA ASP A 31 14.43 -7.36 12.46
C ASP A 31 14.28 -5.91 11.98
N VAL A 32 15.34 -5.13 12.18
CA VAL A 32 15.36 -3.70 11.89
C VAL A 32 15.33 -3.43 10.39
N ASP A 33 15.93 -4.30 9.58
CA ASP A 33 15.96 -4.14 8.13
C ASP A 33 14.57 -4.36 7.54
N ALA A 34 13.87 -5.41 8.00
CA ALA A 34 12.49 -5.65 7.62
C ALA A 34 11.54 -4.51 8.07
N LEU A 35 11.82 -3.90 9.22
CA LEU A 35 11.06 -2.73 9.70
C LEU A 35 11.30 -1.49 8.84
N ALA A 36 12.55 -1.27 8.41
CA ALA A 36 12.89 -0.16 7.51
C ALA A 36 12.17 -0.31 6.16
N GLU A 37 12.17 -1.51 5.58
CA GLU A 37 11.46 -1.81 4.32
C GLU A 37 9.96 -1.53 4.43
N ALA A 38 9.32 -1.94 5.55
CA ALA A 38 7.90 -1.68 5.79
C ALA A 38 7.60 -0.17 5.86
N VAL A 39 8.51 0.63 6.42
CA VAL A 39 8.38 2.09 6.46
C VAL A 39 8.56 2.69 5.07
N GLU A 40 9.56 2.25 4.29
CA GLU A 40 9.79 2.73 2.92
C GLU A 40 8.56 2.48 2.03
N LEU A 41 7.96 1.28 2.10
CA LEU A 41 6.74 0.96 1.36
C LEU A 41 5.54 1.83 1.78
N ALA A 42 5.45 2.20 3.06
CA ALA A 42 4.40 3.10 3.53
C ALA A 42 4.60 4.56 3.06
N LEU A 43 5.85 4.94 2.79
CA LEU A 43 6.22 6.27 2.28
C LEU A 43 6.00 6.41 0.78
N ASP A 44 6.23 5.34 0.02
CA ASP A 44 6.04 5.29 -1.42
C ASP A 44 5.19 4.04 -1.79
N PRO A 45 3.88 4.07 -1.52
CA PRO A 45 3.02 2.94 -1.80
C PRO A 45 2.94 2.74 -3.31
N ALA A 46 3.32 1.54 -3.76
CA ALA A 46 3.18 1.17 -5.17
C ALA A 46 1.72 1.42 -5.62
N PRO A 47 1.50 2.04 -6.78
CA PRO A 47 0.16 2.27 -7.28
C PRO A 47 -0.57 0.93 -7.37
N PRO A 48 -1.86 0.87 -6.97
CA PRO A 48 -2.62 -0.36 -7.05
C PRO A 48 -2.52 -0.88 -8.48
N ALA A 49 -2.16 -2.15 -8.63
CA ALA A 49 -2.15 -2.81 -9.92
C ALA A 49 -3.54 -2.61 -10.53
N SER A 50 -3.62 -1.73 -11.54
CA SER A 50 -4.86 -1.50 -12.25
C SER A 50 -5.16 -2.78 -13.02
N GLU A 51 -5.96 -3.67 -12.44
CA GLU A 51 -6.74 -4.67 -13.19
C GLU A 51 -7.81 -3.93 -14.00
N GLY A 52 -7.38 -3.00 -14.85
CA GLY A 52 -8.21 -2.42 -15.87
C GLY A 52 -8.46 -3.51 -16.91
N LYS A 53 -9.61 -4.17 -16.83
CA LYS A 53 -10.20 -4.75 -18.05
C LYS A 53 -10.27 -3.61 -19.06
N ARG A 54 -9.52 -3.74 -20.15
CA ARG A 54 -9.55 -2.75 -21.23
C ARG A 54 -10.97 -2.81 -21.84
N PRO A 55 -11.69 -1.68 -21.99
CA PRO A 55 -13.04 -1.67 -22.53
C PRO A 55 -13.17 -2.15 -24.00
N GLY A 56 -12.08 -2.61 -24.62
CA GLY A 56 -12.08 -3.21 -25.97
C GLY A 56 -12.64 -4.64 -26.06
N GLU A 57 -12.88 -5.32 -24.94
CA GLU A 57 -13.44 -6.69 -24.91
C GLU A 57 -14.97 -6.71 -24.78
N LEU A 58 -15.62 -5.55 -24.60
CA LEU A 58 -17.06 -5.45 -24.33
C LEU A 58 -17.94 -5.36 -25.60
N ASN A 59 -17.36 -5.37 -26.81
CA ASN A 59 -18.07 -5.20 -28.09
C ASN A 59 -17.95 -6.42 -29.03
N ALA A 60 -17.76 -7.63 -28.51
CA ALA A 60 -17.59 -8.84 -29.34
C ALA A 60 -18.79 -9.81 -29.32
N THR A 61 -19.98 -9.40 -28.87
CA THR A 61 -21.15 -10.29 -28.92
C THR A 61 -22.41 -9.55 -29.35
N ASN A 62 -22.94 -10.00 -30.49
CA ASN A 62 -24.22 -9.73 -31.14
C ASN A 62 -24.34 -8.49 -32.04
N ASP A 63 -23.73 -8.60 -33.22
CA ASP A 63 -24.36 -8.14 -34.47
C ASP A 63 -24.88 -9.41 -35.17
N ASP A 64 -26.17 -9.72 -34.99
CA ASP A 64 -26.96 -10.70 -35.77
C ASP A 64 -28.41 -10.20 -35.87
#